data_AF-A0A1A9RAP2-F1
#
_entry.id   AF-A0A1A9RAP2-F1
#
_cell.length_a   1.000
_cell.length_b   1.000
_cell.length_c   1.000
_cell.angle_alpha   90.00
_cell.angle_beta   90.00
_cell.angle_gamma   90.00
#
_symmetry.space_group_name_H-M   'P 1'
#
loop_
_entity.id
_entity.type
_entity.pdbx_description
1 polymer ?
#
loop_
_entity_poly.entity_id
_entity_poly.type
_entity_poly.pdbx_seq_one_letter_code
_entity_poly.pdbx_strand_id
1 'polypeptide(L)'
;MTHQTHQFKFGDIVRDAVPGLGVCVVINTSEHFAYIMNSHGEYNPLAKPADLELIPHPDTARIDWLAAQDDIDITLGNTVQLKPCLRAHIDAAMQEQAAEAKE
;
A
#
# COMPACT_ATOMS: atom_id res chain seq x y z
N MET A 1 8.17 -24.71 -8.91
CA MET A 1 8.43 -23.51 -8.10
C MET A 1 7.23 -22.61 -8.29
N THR A 2 6.30 -22.61 -7.34
CA THR A 2 5.13 -21.73 -7.39
C THR A 2 5.60 -20.31 -7.12
N HIS A 3 5.66 -19.49 -8.15
CA HIS A 3 5.83 -18.04 -8.02
C HIS A 3 4.59 -17.50 -7.31
N GLN A 4 4.65 -17.42 -5.98
CA GLN A 4 3.67 -16.68 -5.23
C GLN A 4 3.95 -15.21 -5.54
N THR A 5 3.24 -14.65 -6.52
CA THR A 5 3.20 -13.22 -6.80
C THR A 5 2.69 -12.55 -5.54
N HIS A 6 3.62 -12.09 -4.69
CA HIS A 6 3.27 -11.27 -3.54
C HIS A 6 2.68 -9.98 -4.08
N GLN A 7 1.36 -9.86 -3.98
CA GLN A 7 0.67 -8.64 -4.31
C GLN A 7 0.85 -7.71 -3.11
N PHE A 8 1.82 -6.81 -3.23
CA PHE A 8 2.00 -5.73 -2.26
C PHE A 8 0.72 -4.89 -2.17
N LYS A 9 0.54 -4.24 -1.03
CA LYS A 9 -0.60 -3.39 -0.75
C LYS A 9 -0.12 -2.02 -0.31
N PHE A 10 -1.01 -1.03 -0.35
CA PHE A 10 -0.71 0.28 0.22
C PHE A 10 -0.22 0.17 1.67
N GLY A 11 0.85 0.91 2.01
CA GLY A 11 1.38 0.96 3.36
C GLY A 11 2.32 -0.21 3.71
N ASP A 12 2.53 -1.16 2.81
CA ASP A 12 3.58 -2.15 2.97
C ASP A 12 4.95 -1.45 2.95
N ILE A 13 5.81 -1.81 3.91
CA ILE A 13 7.20 -1.36 3.94
C ILE A 13 8.02 -2.35 3.14
N VAL A 14 8.76 -1.87 2.15
CA VAL A 14 9.58 -2.71 1.27
C VAL A 14 11.00 -2.19 1.19
N ARG A 15 11.94 -3.09 0.91
CA ARG A 15 13.28 -2.73 0.48
C ARG A 15 13.36 -2.88 -1.03
N ASP A 16 13.78 -1.82 -1.72
CA ASP A 16 14.11 -1.89 -3.13
C ASP A 16 15.48 -2.59 -3.29
N ALA A 17 15.47 -3.74 -3.96
CA ALA A 17 16.69 -4.50 -4.24
C ALA A 17 17.52 -3.85 -5.37
N VAL A 18 16.90 -2.99 -6.18
CA VAL A 18 17.62 -2.18 -7.17
C VAL A 18 18.31 -1.03 -6.41
N PRO A 19 19.63 -0.83 -6.58
CA PRO A 19 20.36 0.18 -5.83
C PRO A 19 19.84 1.57 -6.18
N GLY A 20 19.17 2.24 -5.23
CA GLY A 20 18.69 3.61 -5.41
C GLY A 20 17.89 4.15 -4.22
N LEU A 21 16.81 3.49 -3.83
CA LEU A 21 15.82 4.09 -2.89
C LEU A 21 15.87 3.57 -1.45
N GLY A 22 16.44 2.38 -1.22
CA GLY A 22 16.54 1.79 0.11
C GLY A 22 15.20 1.29 0.64
N VAL A 23 14.77 1.77 1.81
CA VAL A 23 13.50 1.40 2.44
C VAL A 23 12.41 2.37 1.98
N CYS A 24 11.30 1.83 1.51
CA CYS A 24 10.20 2.58 0.94
C CYS A 24 8.85 2.09 1.47
N VAL A 25 7.84 2.91 1.28
CA VAL A 25 6.43 2.55 1.44
C VAL A 25 5.81 2.34 0.08
N VAL A 26 5.00 1.29 -0.07
CA VAL A 26 4.17 1.06 -1.25
C VAL A 26 3.01 2.03 -1.23
N ILE A 27 2.93 2.87 -2.27
CA ILE A 27 1.88 3.89 -2.44
C ILE A 27 0.73 3.35 -3.27
N ASN A 28 1.02 2.57 -4.32
CA ASN A 28 0.01 1.97 -5.17
C ASN A 28 0.59 0.74 -5.89
N THR A 29 -0.27 -0.14 -6.39
CA THR A 29 0.09 -1.30 -7.19
C THR A 29 -0.76 -1.40 -8.44
N SER A 30 -0.12 -1.79 -9.54
CA SER A 30 -0.74 -2.24 -10.79
C SER A 30 -0.46 -3.73 -10.99
N GLU A 31 -1.00 -4.33 -12.05
CA GLU A 31 -0.76 -5.75 -12.35
C GLU A 31 0.73 -6.12 -12.50
N HIS A 32 1.57 -5.17 -12.86
CA HIS A 32 2.98 -5.43 -13.20
C HIS A 32 3.99 -4.60 -12.41
N PHE A 33 3.56 -3.52 -11.76
CA PHE A 33 4.43 -2.57 -11.10
C PHE A 33 3.86 -2.10 -9.77
N ALA A 34 4.73 -1.77 -8.84
CA ALA A 34 4.42 -1.04 -7.62
C ALA A 34 5.00 0.38 -7.72
N TYR A 35 4.23 1.35 -7.23
CA TYR A 35 4.73 2.67 -6.90
C TYR A 35 5.27 2.61 -5.47
N ILE A 36 6.56 2.89 -5.30
CA ILE A 36 7.19 3.04 -3.98
C ILE A 36 7.76 4.45 -3.76
N MET A 37 7.81 4.91 -2.51
CA MET A 37 8.42 6.19 -2.11
C MET A 37 9.21 6.03 -0.81
N ASN A 38 10.41 6.61 -0.73
CA ASN A 38 11.22 6.63 0.49
C ASN A 38 10.90 7.84 1.38
N SER A 39 11.48 7.89 2.58
CA SER A 39 11.26 8.97 3.55
C SER A 39 11.80 10.34 3.10
N HIS A 40 12.65 10.37 2.06
CA HIS A 40 13.20 11.60 1.48
C HIS A 40 12.31 12.15 0.33
N GLY A 41 11.23 11.46 -0.01
CA GLY A 41 10.33 11.84 -1.11
C GLY A 41 10.80 11.37 -2.49
N GLU A 42 11.88 10.60 -2.56
CA GLU A 42 12.32 9.94 -3.79
C GLU A 42 11.41 8.74 -4.06
N TYR A 43 11.09 8.49 -5.33
CA TYR A 43 10.09 7.49 -5.69
C TYR A 43 10.46 6.71 -6.95
N ASN A 44 9.92 5.49 -7.05
CA ASN A 44 9.95 4.67 -8.25
C ASN A 44 8.52 4.21 -8.59
N PRO A 45 7.90 4.75 -9.65
CA PRO A 45 6.54 4.40 -10.03
C PRO A 45 6.46 3.09 -10.83
N LEU A 46 7.60 2.51 -11.21
CA LEU A 46 7.71 1.33 -12.07
C LEU A 46 8.52 0.21 -11.39
N ALA A 47 8.52 0.17 -10.05
CA ALA A 47 9.22 -0.87 -9.31
C ALA A 47 8.60 -2.22 -9.63
N LYS A 48 9.41 -3.20 -10.02
CA LYS A 48 8.92 -4.55 -10.29
C LYS A 48 8.70 -5.25 -8.95
N PRO A 49 7.54 -5.88 -8.70
CA PRO A 49 7.30 -6.60 -7.45
C PRO A 49 8.37 -7.68 -7.14
N ALA A 50 8.96 -8.28 -8.18
CA ALA A 50 10.03 -9.27 -8.02
C ALA A 50 11.34 -8.71 -7.43
N ASP A 51 11.55 -7.40 -7.55
CA ASP A 51 12.75 -6.70 -7.05
C ASP A 51 12.50 -6.04 -5.69
N LEU A 52 11.33 -6.30 -5.07
CA LEU A 52 10.95 -5.75 -3.77
C LEU A 52 10.95 -6.83 -2.71
N GLU A 53 11.59 -6.54 -1.59
CA GLU A 53 11.56 -7.39 -0.41
C GLU A 53 10.62 -6.78 0.63
N LEU A 54 9.59 -7.52 1.04
CA LEU A 54 8.68 -7.07 2.10
C LEU A 54 9.43 -7.02 3.44
N ILE A 55 9.35 -5.90 4.14
CA ILE A 55 9.78 -5.75 5.52
C ILE A 55 8.54 -5.82 6.41
N PRO A 56 8.31 -6.91 7.15
CA PRO A 56 7.16 -7.02 8.04
C PRO A 56 7.19 -5.92 9.09
N HIS A 57 6.14 -5.10 9.13
CA HIS A 57 5.98 -4.05 10.12
C HIS A 57 4.73 -4.31 10.98
N PRO A 58 4.81 -4.14 12.31
CA PRO A 58 3.66 -4.35 13.19
C PRO A 58 2.44 -3.51 12.80
N ASP A 59 2.64 -2.31 12.27
CA ASP A 59 1.50 -1.47 11.84
C ASP A 59 0.79 -1.99 10.58
N THR A 60 1.51 -2.63 9.65
CA THR A 60 0.89 -3.28 8.48
C THR A 60 0.04 -4.47 8.93
N ALA A 61 0.55 -5.27 9.87
CA ALA A 61 -0.20 -6.38 10.48
C ALA A 61 -1.43 -5.88 11.25
N ARG A 62 -1.36 -4.71 11.89
CA ARG A 62 -2.50 -4.08 12.55
C ARG A 62 -3.56 -3.63 11.56
N ILE A 63 -3.19 -3.09 10.39
CA ILE A 63 -4.13 -2.73 9.32
C ILE A 63 -4.81 -3.98 8.75
N ASP A 64 -4.06 -5.07 8.50
CA ASP A 64 -4.64 -6.32 8.03
C ASP A 64 -5.58 -6.96 9.07
N TRP A 65 -5.21 -6.93 10.36
CA TRP A 65 -6.10 -7.36 11.44
C TRP A 65 -7.39 -6.54 11.48
N LEU A 66 -7.27 -5.21 11.37
CA LEU A 66 -8.40 -4.29 11.37
C LEU A 66 -9.33 -4.53 10.17
N ALA A 67 -8.77 -4.78 9.00
CA ALA A 67 -9.52 -5.09 7.78
C ALA A 67 -10.24 -6.45 7.86
N ALA A 68 -9.74 -7.38 8.67
CA ALA A 68 -10.34 -8.69 8.89
C ALA A 68 -11.46 -8.69 9.93
N GLN A 69 -11.59 -7.65 10.76
CA GLN A 69 -12.70 -7.55 11.70
C GLN A 69 -13.95 -7.11 10.94
N ASP A 70 -15.01 -7.90 10.95
CA ASP A 70 -16.31 -7.63 10.32
C ASP A 70 -17.33 -6.99 11.27
N ASP A 71 -17.07 -7.04 12.58
CA ASP A 71 -17.90 -6.51 13.67
C ASP A 71 -17.51 -5.10 14.20
N ILE A 72 -16.26 -4.66 14.03
CA ILE A 72 -15.81 -3.31 14.43
C ILE A 72 -16.20 -2.22 13.41
N ASP A 73 -17.22 -1.42 13.66
CA ASP A 73 -17.49 -0.21 12.85
C ASP A 73 -16.57 0.95 13.28
N ILE A 74 -15.87 1.55 12.32
CA ILE A 74 -14.95 2.68 12.56
C ILE A 74 -15.43 3.84 11.71
N THR A 75 -16.03 4.82 12.37
CA THR A 75 -16.48 6.05 11.76
C THR A 75 -15.37 7.11 11.88
N LEU A 76 -14.66 7.40 10.78
CA LEU A 76 -13.69 8.50 10.73
C LEU A 76 -14.37 9.76 10.16
N GLY A 77 -14.96 10.57 11.04
CA GLY A 77 -15.78 11.72 10.65
C GLY A 77 -17.03 11.32 9.87
N ASN A 78 -17.76 12.29 9.31
CA ASN A 78 -19.01 12.05 8.57
C ASN A 78 -18.83 11.36 7.20
N THR A 79 -17.60 11.12 6.76
CA THR A 79 -17.29 10.88 5.34
C THR A 79 -16.78 9.48 5.06
N VAL A 80 -16.18 8.79 6.02
CA VAL A 80 -15.54 7.49 5.73
C VAL A 80 -16.16 6.38 6.60
N GLN A 81 -17.04 5.59 6.00
CA GLN A 81 -17.46 4.30 6.52
C GLN A 81 -16.50 3.24 5.99
N LEU A 82 -15.74 2.64 6.91
CA LEU A 82 -14.63 1.75 6.58
C LEU A 82 -15.06 0.30 6.29
N LYS A 83 -16.36 0.01 6.18
CA LYS A 83 -16.89 -1.35 6.00
C LYS A 83 -17.93 -1.48 4.89
N PRO A 84 -17.95 -2.63 4.19
CA PRO A 84 -17.30 -3.91 4.52
C PRO A 84 -15.93 -4.18 3.85
N CYS A 85 -15.29 -3.17 3.25
CA CYS A 85 -14.02 -3.37 2.53
C CYS A 85 -13.01 -2.24 2.80
N LEU A 86 -12.53 -2.15 4.04
CA LEU A 86 -11.57 -1.14 4.53
C LEU A 86 -10.39 -0.94 3.56
N ARG A 87 -9.78 -2.05 3.10
CA ARG A 87 -8.62 -1.98 2.21
C ARG A 87 -8.98 -1.37 0.85
N ALA A 88 -10.10 -1.80 0.28
CA ALA A 88 -10.59 -1.25 -0.99
C ALA A 88 -10.98 0.23 -0.88
N HIS A 89 -11.53 0.64 0.26
CA HIS A 89 -11.87 2.05 0.52
C HIS A 89 -10.62 2.91 0.72
N ILE A 90 -9.59 2.42 1.42
CA ILE A 90 -8.31 3.13 1.56
C ILE A 90 -7.64 3.27 0.18
N ASP A 91 -7.56 2.17 -0.59
CA ASP A 91 -6.97 2.19 -1.92
C ASP A 91 -7.72 3.15 -2.85
N ALA A 92 -9.06 3.15 -2.82
CA ALA A 92 -9.89 4.08 -3.60
C ALA A 92 -9.72 5.54 -3.18
N ALA A 93 -9.76 5.84 -1.87
CA ALA A 93 -9.62 7.20 -1.36
C ALA A 93 -8.25 7.81 -1.71
N MET A 94 -7.19 7.00 -1.67
CA MET A 94 -5.88 7.46 -2.11
C MET A 94 -5.79 7.66 -3.62
N GLN A 95 -6.43 6.81 -4.42
CA GLN A 95 -6.49 6.99 -5.87
C GLN A 95 -7.21 8.30 -6.23
N GLU A 96 -8.32 8.62 -5.55
CA GLU A 96 -9.03 9.90 -5.69
C GLU A 96 -8.11 11.09 -5.35
N GLN A 97 -7.43 11.05 -4.20
CA GLN A 97 -6.49 12.11 -3.80
C GLN A 97 -5.31 12.25 -4.78
N ALA A 98 -4.81 11.15 -5.34
CA ALA A 98 -3.76 11.17 -6.36
C ALA A 98 -4.24 11.70 -7.72
N ALA A 99 -5.55 11.66 -7.99
CA ALA A 99 -6.16 12.23 -9.19
C ALA A 99 -6.43 13.74 -9.03
N GLU A 100 -6.90 14.18 -7.87
CA GLU A 100 -7.13 15.61 -7.55
C GLU A 100 -5.85 16.45 -7.60
N ALA A 101 -4.69 15.88 -7.23
CA ALA A 101 -3.41 16.58 -7.28
C ALA A 101 -2.87 16.87 -8.70
N LYS A 102 -3.58 16.45 -9.77
CA LYS A 102 -3.17 16.62 -11.18
C LYS A 102 -3.97 17.69 -11.93
N GLU A 103 -4.94 18.35 -11.29
CA GLU A 103 -5.69 19.49 -11.83
C GLU A 103 -5.14 20.82 -11.28
#